data_AF-A0A2V9YL80-F1
#
_entry.id   AF-A0A2V9YL80-F1
#
_cell.length_a   1.000
_cell.length_b   1.000
_cell.length_c   1.000
_cell.angle_alpha   90.00
_cell.angle_beta   90.00
_cell.angle_gamma   90.00
#
_symmetry.space_group_name_H-M   'P 1'
#
loop_
_entity.id
_entity.type
_entity.pdbx_description
1 polymer ?
#
loop_
_entity_poly.entity_id
_entity_poly.type
_entity_poly.pdbx_seq_one_letter_code
_entity_poly.pdbx_strand_id
1 'polypeptide(L)'
;MTCAEFQQELPDVLEGVSSAEVEAHLSSCSLCSELVSDLKAISEQASELRASEEPDPRVWQNIEAVLRQEGLIRGPQSERLFLVTPSRRRWGPASWLVPAAAAILVGLVVFLNRPVFNPAAQKSTQPTRVAVSTPPKAAGAADSEDDQQVLSEVEKRAPLMKSVYEDDLKNVNSYIRDAQNSVDQNPDDGEARQYLLEAYEQKAMLYEMALDGSLP
;
A
#
# COMPACT_ATOMS: atom_id res chain seq x y z
N MET A 1 39.14 -9.86 -12.47
CA MET A 1 38.45 -8.67 -11.97
C MET A 1 39.05 -8.17 -10.67
N THR A 2 38.90 -6.89 -10.40
CA THR A 2 39.18 -6.22 -9.12
C THR A 2 37.95 -6.26 -8.20
N CYS A 3 38.11 -5.96 -6.91
CA CYS A 3 36.98 -5.88 -5.98
C CYS A 3 35.94 -4.82 -6.37
N ALA A 4 36.37 -3.71 -6.98
CA ALA A 4 35.47 -2.65 -7.42
C ALA A 4 34.64 -3.06 -8.63
N GLU A 5 35.24 -3.77 -9.59
CA GLU A 5 34.53 -4.36 -10.73
C GLU A 5 33.53 -5.43 -10.25
N PHE A 6 33.96 -6.29 -9.32
CA PHE A 6 33.08 -7.29 -8.72
C PHE A 6 31.87 -6.65 -8.02
N GLN A 7 32.05 -5.56 -7.27
CA GLN A 7 30.95 -4.89 -6.58
C GLN A 7 29.89 -4.31 -7.53
N GLN A 8 30.26 -3.98 -8.78
CA GLN A 8 29.30 -3.52 -9.79
C GLN A 8 28.45 -4.68 -10.32
N GLU A 9 28.99 -5.89 -10.39
CA GLU A 9 28.29 -7.10 -10.84
C GLU A 9 27.58 -7.84 -9.68
N LEU A 10 27.76 -7.39 -8.45
CA LEU A 10 27.20 -8.02 -7.25
C LEU A 10 25.68 -8.25 -7.30
N PRO A 11 24.83 -7.33 -7.82
CA PRO A 11 23.40 -7.56 -7.94
C PRO A 11 23.07 -8.80 -8.78
N ASP A 12 23.71 -8.95 -9.95
CA ASP A 12 23.50 -10.10 -10.84
C ASP A 12 23.95 -11.41 -10.16
N VAL A 13 25.04 -11.36 -9.38
CA VAL A 13 25.54 -12.50 -8.60
C VAL A 13 24.57 -12.92 -7.50
N LEU A 14 23.86 -11.98 -6.87
CA LEU A 14 22.81 -12.28 -5.88
C LEU A 14 21.56 -12.88 -6.53
N GLU A 15 21.25 -12.52 -7.77
CA GLU A 15 20.16 -13.11 -8.56
C GLU A 15 20.50 -14.51 -9.12
N GLY A 16 21.74 -14.99 -8.90
CA GLY A 16 22.20 -16.32 -9.29
C GLY A 16 22.88 -16.36 -10.66
N VAL A 17 23.18 -15.20 -11.26
CA VAL A 17 23.96 -15.10 -12.50
C VAL A 17 25.44 -14.97 -12.12
N SER A 18 26.21 -16.05 -12.27
CA SER A 18 27.67 -16.04 -12.06
C SER A 18 28.43 -16.30 -13.36
N SER A 19 29.49 -15.52 -13.59
CA SER A 19 30.48 -15.78 -14.63
C SER A 19 31.68 -16.54 -14.05
N ALA A 20 32.44 -17.24 -14.90
CA ALA A 20 33.66 -17.93 -14.48
C ALA A 20 34.71 -16.95 -13.88
N GLU A 21 34.70 -15.69 -14.30
CA GLU A 21 35.57 -14.66 -13.78
C GLU A 21 35.17 -14.23 -12.36
N VAL A 22 33.86 -14.15 -12.08
CA VAL A 22 33.32 -13.88 -10.74
C VAL A 22 33.70 -15.01 -9.79
N GLU A 23 33.49 -16.26 -10.21
CA GLU A 23 33.81 -17.43 -9.39
C GLU A 23 35.31 -17.51 -9.07
N ALA A 24 36.16 -17.21 -10.04
CA ALA A 24 37.60 -17.09 -9.82
C ALA A 24 37.94 -16.00 -8.80
N HIS A 25 37.29 -14.83 -8.86
CA HIS A 25 37.51 -13.76 -7.88
C HIS A 25 37.07 -14.18 -6.47
N LEU A 26 35.88 -14.75 -6.32
CA LEU A 26 35.37 -15.23 -5.03
C LEU A 26 36.25 -16.32 -4.41
N SER A 27 36.87 -17.18 -5.24
CA SER A 27 37.82 -18.18 -4.75
C SER A 27 39.16 -17.59 -4.27
N SER A 28 39.50 -16.39 -4.73
CA SER A 28 40.81 -15.75 -4.48
C SER A 28 40.75 -14.58 -3.50
N CYS A 29 39.58 -14.00 -3.25
CA CYS A 29 39.39 -12.84 -2.39
C CYS A 29 38.42 -13.17 -1.24
N SER A 30 38.96 -13.33 -0.02
CA SER A 30 38.17 -13.66 1.17
C SER A 30 37.14 -12.58 1.50
N LEU A 31 37.52 -11.29 1.42
CA LEU A 31 36.63 -10.16 1.73
C LEU A 31 35.36 -10.15 0.87
N CYS A 32 35.49 -10.40 -0.43
CA CYS A 32 34.34 -10.46 -1.34
C CYS A 32 33.52 -11.74 -1.12
N SER A 33 34.16 -12.87 -0.81
CA SER A 33 33.46 -14.11 -0.48
C SER A 33 32.65 -14.03 0.82
N GLU A 34 33.19 -13.36 1.84
CA GLU A 34 32.51 -13.09 3.11
C GLU A 34 31.31 -12.17 2.89
N LEU A 35 31.49 -11.06 2.16
CA LEU A 35 30.40 -10.16 1.82
C LEU A 35 29.24 -10.88 1.11
N VAL A 36 29.53 -11.72 0.11
CA VAL A 36 28.48 -12.48 -0.60
C VAL A 36 27.80 -13.48 0.32
N SER A 37 28.56 -14.13 1.20
CA SER A 37 28.01 -15.05 2.19
C SER A 37 27.04 -14.33 3.13
N ASP A 38 27.42 -13.16 3.63
CA ASP A 38 26.60 -12.35 4.54
C ASP A 38 25.32 -11.88 3.86
N LEU A 39 25.42 -11.36 2.63
CA LEU A 39 24.25 -10.92 1.86
C LEU A 39 23.29 -12.07 1.53
N LYS A 40 23.81 -13.27 1.24
CA LYS A 40 22.98 -14.46 1.05
C LYS A 40 22.29 -14.88 2.35
N ALA A 41 23.00 -14.85 3.47
CA ALA A 41 22.41 -15.15 4.78
C ALA A 41 21.30 -14.16 5.16
N ILE A 42 21.49 -12.86 4.90
CA ILE A 42 20.45 -11.84 5.11
C ILE A 42 19.24 -12.12 4.22
N SER A 43 19.44 -12.41 2.92
CA SER A 43 18.35 -12.73 1.99
C SER A 43 17.53 -13.95 2.45
N GLU A 44 18.21 -14.99 2.91
CA GLU A 44 17.59 -16.21 3.44
C GLU A 44 16.78 -15.90 4.70
N GLN A 45 17.37 -15.22 5.69
CA GLN A 45 16.67 -14.85 6.93
C GLN A 45 15.51 -13.87 6.68
N ALA A 46 15.66 -12.92 5.75
CA ALA A 46 14.59 -12.02 5.37
C ALA A 46 13.40 -12.75 4.73
N SER A 47 13.65 -13.88 4.06
CA SER A 47 12.57 -14.73 3.53
C SER A 47 11.76 -15.41 4.64
N GLU A 48 12.39 -15.74 5.78
CA GLU A 48 11.72 -16.32 6.95
C GLU A 48 10.88 -15.29 7.70
N LEU A 49 11.29 -14.01 7.66
CA LEU A 49 10.53 -12.88 8.22
C LEU A 49 9.27 -12.54 7.41
N ARG A 50 9.09 -13.14 6.23
CA ARG A 50 7.93 -12.93 5.35
C ARG A 50 6.71 -13.62 5.97
N ALA A 51 6.18 -13.03 7.03
CA ALA A 51 5.00 -13.49 7.74
C ALA A 51 3.78 -13.42 6.83
N SER A 52 3.51 -14.50 6.08
CA SER A 52 2.22 -14.88 5.48
C SER A 52 1.38 -13.80 4.78
N GLU A 53 1.97 -12.69 4.33
CA GLU A 53 1.22 -11.64 3.66
C GLU A 53 1.07 -12.02 2.18
N GLU A 54 0.10 -12.92 1.95
CA GLU A 54 -0.25 -13.32 0.60
C GLU A 54 -0.98 -12.14 -0.08
N PRO A 55 -0.54 -11.71 -1.28
CA PRO A 55 -1.20 -10.63 -2.00
C PRO A 55 -2.71 -10.93 -2.18
N ASP A 56 -3.54 -9.89 -2.18
CA ASP A 56 -4.99 -10.04 -2.43
C ASP A 56 -5.19 -10.89 -3.70
N PRO A 57 -6.10 -11.89 -3.70
CA PRO A 57 -6.33 -12.78 -4.83
C PRO A 57 -6.56 -12.07 -6.17
N ARG A 58 -7.06 -10.83 -6.16
CA ARG A 58 -7.23 -9.99 -7.36
C ARG A 58 -5.91 -9.66 -8.03
N VAL A 59 -4.83 -9.49 -7.27
CA VAL A 59 -3.48 -9.25 -7.81
C VAL A 59 -3.05 -10.44 -8.68
N TRP A 60 -3.22 -11.66 -8.17
CA TRP A 60 -2.90 -12.88 -8.91
C TRP A 60 -3.76 -13.06 -10.16
N GLN A 61 -5.06 -12.76 -10.09
CA GLN A 61 -5.96 -12.81 -11.25
C GLN A 61 -5.56 -11.80 -12.33
N ASN A 62 -5.14 -10.59 -11.93
CA ASN A 62 -4.67 -9.57 -12.87
C ASN A 62 -3.35 -10.00 -13.54
N ILE A 63 -2.40 -10.54 -12.76
CA ILE A 63 -1.13 -11.08 -13.31
C ILE A 63 -1.43 -12.20 -14.30
N GLU A 64 -2.31 -13.15 -13.96
CA GLU A 64 -2.71 -14.23 -14.86
C GLU A 64 -3.35 -13.70 -16.15
N ALA A 65 -4.24 -12.70 -16.04
CA ALA A 65 -4.90 -12.10 -17.19
C ALA A 65 -3.89 -11.44 -18.15
N VAL A 66 -2.88 -10.74 -17.63
CA VAL A 66 -1.82 -10.10 -18.42
C VAL A 66 -0.95 -11.17 -19.10
N LEU A 67 -0.49 -12.17 -18.35
CA LEU A 67 0.36 -13.24 -18.90
C LEU A 67 -0.34 -14.09 -19.97
N ARG A 68 -1.68 -14.21 -19.90
CA ARG A 68 -2.50 -14.85 -20.95
C ARG A 68 -2.57 -13.99 -22.21
N GLN A 69 -2.66 -12.67 -22.08
CA GLN A 69 -2.64 -11.75 -23.23
C GLN A 69 -1.28 -11.76 -23.93
N GLU A 70 -0.20 -11.84 -23.16
CA GLU A 70 1.18 -11.97 -23.68
C GLU A 70 1.47 -13.37 -24.26
N GLY A 71 0.56 -14.33 -24.06
CA GLY A 71 0.71 -15.70 -24.58
C GLY A 71 1.73 -16.56 -23.82
N LEU A 72 2.22 -16.08 -22.68
CA LEU A 72 3.16 -16.79 -21.81
C LEU A 72 2.47 -17.92 -21.02
N ILE A 73 1.17 -17.78 -20.74
CA ILE A 73 0.35 -18.82 -20.13
C ILE A 73 -0.73 -19.27 -21.10
N ARG A 74 -0.64 -20.53 -21.55
CA ARG A 74 -1.75 -21.20 -22.24
C ARG A 74 -2.62 -21.87 -21.18
N GLY A 75 -3.85 -21.40 -21.03
CA GLY A 75 -4.83 -22.16 -20.24
C GLY A 75 -5.05 -23.55 -20.83
N PRO A 76 -5.63 -24.49 -20.08
CA PRO A 76 -6.32 -25.60 -20.73
C PRO A 76 -7.29 -24.93 -21.69
N GLN A 77 -7.02 -25.08 -22.99
CA GLN A 77 -7.96 -24.71 -24.00
C GLN A 77 -9.21 -25.46 -23.59
N SER A 78 -10.21 -24.75 -23.06
CA SER A 78 -11.55 -25.29 -23.06
C SER A 78 -11.79 -25.53 -24.54
N GLU A 79 -11.50 -26.74 -24.99
CA GLU A 79 -12.15 -27.32 -26.13
C GLU A 79 -13.61 -27.15 -25.79
N ARG A 80 -14.15 -25.99 -26.19
CA ARG A 80 -15.53 -25.85 -26.54
C ARG A 80 -15.66 -26.85 -27.66
N LEU A 81 -15.87 -28.11 -27.26
CA LEU A 81 -16.60 -29.08 -28.01
C LEU A 81 -17.83 -28.30 -28.42
N PHE A 82 -17.78 -27.83 -29.66
CA PHE A 82 -18.94 -27.41 -30.41
C PHE A 82 -19.83 -28.64 -30.42
N LEU A 83 -20.63 -28.81 -29.37
CA LEU A 83 -21.87 -29.55 -29.46
C LEU A 83 -22.74 -28.68 -30.35
N VAL A 84 -22.57 -28.93 -31.65
CA VAL A 84 -23.51 -28.71 -32.72
C VAL A 84 -24.90 -28.74 -32.10
N THR A 85 -25.54 -27.58 -32.01
CA THR A 85 -26.97 -27.53 -31.70
C THR A 85 -27.69 -28.03 -32.95
N PRO A 86 -28.34 -29.20 -32.95
CA PRO A 86 -29.22 -29.51 -34.05
C PRO A 86 -30.46 -28.63 -33.90
N SER A 87 -30.63 -27.81 -34.92
CA SER A 87 -31.84 -27.09 -35.26
C SER A 87 -33.10 -27.96 -35.14
N ARG A 88 -34.20 -27.29 -34.77
CA ARG A 88 -35.62 -27.70 -34.80
C ARG A 88 -36.07 -28.78 -33.82
N ARG A 89 -36.70 -28.32 -32.73
CA ARG A 89 -37.87 -29.00 -32.16
C ARG A 89 -38.99 -27.99 -31.93
N ARG A 90 -40.02 -28.06 -32.77
CA ARG A 90 -41.29 -27.32 -32.70
C ARG A 90 -41.83 -27.35 -31.27
N TRP A 91 -42.02 -26.19 -30.64
CA TRP A 91 -42.81 -26.06 -29.42
C TRP A 91 -44.13 -25.40 -29.81
N GLY A 92 -45.24 -26.09 -29.53
CA GLY A 92 -46.60 -25.66 -29.83
C GLY A 92 -47.12 -24.55 -28.91
N PRO A 93 -48.40 -24.16 -29.04
CA PRO A 93 -48.98 -22.98 -28.39
C PRO A 93 -49.25 -23.22 -26.90
N ALA A 94 -48.20 -23.29 -26.09
CA ALA A 94 -48.29 -23.32 -24.63
C ALA A 94 -47.25 -22.41 -23.97
N SER A 95 -46.79 -21.38 -24.69
CA SER A 95 -45.74 -20.47 -24.24
C SER A 95 -46.22 -19.32 -23.34
N TRP A 96 -47.49 -19.34 -22.90
CA TRP A 96 -48.10 -18.19 -22.20
C TRP A 96 -48.29 -18.36 -20.68
N LEU A 97 -47.58 -19.30 -20.05
CA LEU A 97 -47.62 -19.47 -18.59
C LEU A 97 -46.28 -19.21 -17.87
N VAL A 98 -45.28 -18.68 -18.57
CA VAL A 98 -43.99 -18.32 -17.95
C VAL A 98 -43.95 -16.93 -17.29
N PRO A 99 -44.65 -15.87 -17.75
CA PRO A 99 -44.46 -14.55 -17.15
C PRO A 99 -45.13 -14.38 -15.77
N ALA A 100 -46.06 -15.27 -15.37
CA ALA A 100 -46.74 -15.19 -14.07
C ALA A 100 -45.85 -15.60 -12.89
N ALA A 101 -44.93 -16.56 -13.08
CA ALA A 101 -44.06 -17.05 -12.01
C ALA A 101 -42.96 -16.03 -11.63
N ALA A 102 -42.44 -15.27 -12.60
CA ALA A 102 -41.40 -14.27 -12.35
C ALA A 102 -41.92 -13.06 -11.55
N ALA A 103 -43.16 -12.62 -11.78
CA ALA A 103 -43.76 -11.50 -11.05
C ALA A 103 -44.02 -11.82 -9.56
N ILE A 104 -44.35 -13.08 -9.25
CA ILE A 104 -44.60 -13.52 -7.87
C ILE A 104 -43.30 -13.56 -7.05
N LEU A 105 -42.19 -14.02 -7.66
CA LEU A 105 -40.90 -14.05 -6.98
C LEU A 105 -40.34 -12.64 -6.70
N VAL A 106 -40.49 -11.70 -7.64
CA VAL A 106 -40.07 -10.29 -7.43
C VAL A 106 -40.94 -9.62 -6.36
N GLY A 107 -42.26 -9.88 -6.36
CA GLY A 107 -43.17 -9.35 -5.33
C GLY A 107 -42.86 -9.86 -3.92
N LEU A 108 -42.51 -11.15 -3.79
CA LEU A 108 -42.21 -11.76 -2.49
C LEU A 108 -40.90 -11.21 -1.88
N VAL A 109 -39.87 -10.95 -2.71
CA VAL A 109 -38.61 -10.35 -2.26
C VAL A 109 -38.81 -8.89 -1.81
N VAL A 110 -39.61 -8.09 -2.53
CA VAL A 110 -39.90 -6.70 -2.14
C VAL A 110 -40.77 -6.63 -0.87
N PHE A 111 -41.65 -7.62 -0.65
CA PHE A 111 -42.48 -7.67 0.55
C PHE A 111 -41.68 -8.06 1.81
N LEU A 112 -40.73 -8.99 1.68
CA LEU A 112 -39.87 -9.42 2.79
C LEU A 112 -38.76 -8.39 3.11
N ASN A 113 -38.37 -7.56 2.15
CA ASN A 113 -37.30 -6.58 2.32
C ASN A 113 -37.81 -5.15 2.52
N ARG A 114 -39.02 -4.98 3.08
CA ARG A 114 -39.48 -3.64 3.49
C ARG A 114 -38.77 -3.22 4.77
N PRO A 115 -37.86 -2.23 4.75
CA PRO A 115 -37.41 -1.61 5.97
C PRO A 115 -38.63 -0.95 6.62
N VAL A 116 -38.92 -1.33 7.86
CA VAL A 116 -39.84 -0.58 8.72
C VAL A 116 -39.20 0.78 8.94
N PHE A 117 -39.62 1.76 8.12
CA PHE A 117 -39.27 3.16 8.30
C PHE A 117 -39.88 3.57 9.63
N ASN A 118 -39.04 3.75 10.65
CA ASN A 118 -39.41 4.20 11.98
C ASN A 118 -39.26 5.73 12.01
N PRO A 119 -40.34 6.53 11.90
CA PRO A 119 -40.24 7.98 11.95
C PRO A 119 -40.44 8.39 13.42
N ALA A 120 -39.42 8.16 14.25
CA ALA A 120 -39.47 8.55 15.65
C ALA A 120 -38.06 8.83 16.21
N ALA A 121 -37.38 9.81 15.60
CA ALA A 121 -36.32 10.57 16.27
C ALA A 121 -36.08 11.93 15.58
N GLN A 122 -37.16 12.65 15.29
CA GLN A 122 -37.07 14.10 15.10
C GLN A 122 -36.93 14.72 16.49
N LYS A 123 -35.70 14.91 16.96
CA LYS A 123 -35.38 15.99 17.89
C LYS A 123 -34.47 16.98 17.17
N SER A 124 -35.13 18.06 16.77
CA SER A 124 -34.52 19.33 16.45
C SER A 124 -33.61 19.77 17.60
N THR A 125 -32.34 20.01 17.29
CA THR A 125 -31.52 20.97 18.03
C THR A 125 -30.73 21.78 17.01
N GLN A 126 -31.17 23.02 16.82
CA GLN A 126 -30.49 24.11 16.12
C GLN A 126 -29.15 24.43 16.85
N PRO A 127 -28.15 25.06 16.19
CA PRO A 127 -26.74 24.76 16.36
C PRO A 127 -26.17 25.39 17.62
N THR A 128 -25.44 24.59 18.38
CA THR A 128 -24.37 25.12 19.23
C THR A 128 -23.16 25.32 18.32
N ARG A 129 -22.89 26.58 18.02
CA ARG A 129 -21.60 27.07 17.52
C ARG A 129 -20.53 26.63 18.52
N VAL A 130 -19.93 25.46 18.30
CA VAL A 130 -18.62 25.17 18.86
C VAL A 130 -17.69 26.13 18.12
N ALA A 131 -17.13 27.08 18.86
CA ALA A 131 -15.99 27.82 18.38
C ALA A 131 -14.91 26.75 18.09
N VAL A 132 -14.76 26.39 16.82
CA VAL A 132 -13.55 25.77 16.32
C VAL A 132 -12.49 26.82 16.59
N SER A 133 -11.70 26.57 17.62
CA SER A 133 -10.45 27.27 17.85
C SER A 133 -9.75 27.30 16.51
N THR A 134 -9.52 28.53 16.05
CA THR A 134 -8.68 28.86 14.91
C THR A 134 -7.50 27.88 14.85
N PRO A 135 -7.26 27.18 13.72
CA PRO A 135 -6.03 26.42 13.57
C PRO A 135 -4.86 27.39 13.79
N PRO A 136 -3.80 26.97 14.49
CA PRO A 136 -2.70 27.86 14.78
C PRO A 136 -2.02 28.23 13.45
N LYS A 137 -2.30 29.46 13.00
CA LYS A 137 -1.57 30.19 11.95
C LYS A 137 -0.14 30.54 12.41
N ALA A 138 0.50 29.62 13.12
CA ALA A 138 1.83 29.71 13.71
C ALA A 138 2.58 28.37 13.67
N ALA A 139 2.00 27.30 13.09
CA ALA A 139 2.63 25.98 13.06
C ALA A 139 3.98 25.99 12.31
N GLY A 140 4.08 26.69 11.18
CA GLY A 140 5.32 26.68 10.38
C GLY A 140 6.57 27.29 11.04
N ALA A 141 6.45 28.03 12.15
CA ALA A 141 7.59 28.58 12.88
C ALA A 141 7.92 27.79 14.16
N ALA A 142 6.90 27.32 14.88
CA ALA A 142 7.09 26.44 16.04
C ALA A 142 7.69 25.08 15.64
N ASP A 143 7.32 24.59 14.45
CA ASP A 143 7.81 23.32 13.90
C ASP A 143 9.34 23.29 13.74
N SER A 144 9.98 24.42 13.43
CA SER A 144 11.44 24.48 13.21
C SER A 144 12.26 24.56 14.50
N GLU A 145 11.69 25.12 15.58
CA GLU A 145 12.37 25.17 16.88
C GLU A 145 12.42 23.78 17.52
N ASP A 146 11.31 23.04 17.47
CA ASP A 146 11.22 21.67 17.98
C ASP A 146 12.13 20.72 17.18
N ASP A 147 12.18 20.86 15.86
CA ASP A 147 13.09 20.09 14.98
C ASP A 147 14.55 20.29 15.39
N GLN A 148 14.96 21.55 15.63
CA GLN A 148 16.34 21.88 15.99
C GLN A 148 16.72 21.28 17.35
N GLN A 149 15.78 21.26 18.30
CA GLN A 149 15.98 20.65 19.61
C GLN A 149 16.17 19.13 19.49
N VAL A 150 15.31 18.45 18.73
CA VAL A 150 15.41 17.00 18.50
C VAL A 150 16.73 16.65 17.81
N LEU A 151 17.09 17.37 16.75
CA LEU A 151 18.36 17.17 16.05
C LEU A 151 19.58 17.38 16.96
N SER A 152 19.51 18.34 17.90
CA SER A 152 20.58 18.55 18.87
C SER A 152 20.74 17.40 19.86
N GLU A 153 19.64 16.71 20.22
CA GLU A 153 19.69 15.52 21.07
C GLU A 153 20.18 14.29 20.30
N VAL A 154 19.75 14.13 19.04
CA VAL A 154 20.26 13.09 18.13
C VAL A 154 21.76 13.26 17.94
N GLU A 155 22.26 14.48 17.73
CA GLU A 155 23.69 14.74 17.56
C GLU A 155 24.52 14.34 18.79
N LYS A 156 23.98 14.56 20.01
CA LYS A 156 24.65 14.16 21.26
C LYS A 156 24.70 12.64 21.44
N ARG A 157 23.66 11.92 21.02
CA ARG A 157 23.51 10.47 21.26
C ARG A 157 24.03 9.60 20.12
N ALA A 158 23.71 9.97 18.88
CA ALA A 158 23.94 9.21 17.66
C ALA A 158 24.35 10.14 16.50
N PRO A 159 25.59 10.67 16.51
CA PRO A 159 26.04 11.67 15.53
C PRO A 159 25.99 11.17 14.07
N LEU A 160 26.15 9.86 13.86
CA LEU A 160 26.06 9.27 12.52
C LEU A 160 24.62 9.29 11.96
N MET A 161 23.60 9.32 12.82
CA MET A 161 22.18 9.30 12.41
C MET A 161 21.61 10.70 12.16
N LYS A 162 22.34 11.76 12.53
CA LYS A 162 21.88 13.14 12.40
C LYS A 162 21.39 13.46 10.98
N SER A 163 22.16 13.09 9.96
CA SER A 163 21.80 13.36 8.56
C SER A 163 20.52 12.66 8.10
N VAL A 164 20.26 11.45 8.59
CA VAL A 164 19.04 10.69 8.27
C VAL A 164 17.82 11.40 8.86
N TYR A 165 17.88 11.78 10.13
CA TYR A 165 16.81 12.55 10.77
C TYR A 165 16.58 13.93 10.14
N GLU A 166 17.64 14.62 9.70
CA GLU A 166 17.52 15.89 8.99
C GLU A 166 16.72 15.73 7.68
N ASP A 167 17.00 14.68 6.91
CA ASP A 167 16.28 14.38 5.68
C ASP A 167 14.83 13.97 5.95
N ASP A 168 14.58 13.12 6.94
CA ASP A 168 13.23 12.69 7.33
C ASP A 168 12.37 13.86 7.81
N LEU A 169 12.93 14.74 8.65
CA LEU A 169 12.23 15.94 9.11
C LEU A 169 11.90 16.88 7.95
N LYS A 170 12.83 17.06 7.01
CA LYS A 170 12.59 17.87 5.82
C LYS A 170 11.44 17.32 4.98
N ASN A 171 11.38 16.00 4.81
CA ASN A 171 10.33 15.33 4.06
C ASN A 171 8.97 15.49 4.76
N VAL A 172 8.86 15.15 6.05
CA VAL A 172 7.60 15.27 6.79
C VAL A 172 7.11 16.73 6.87
N ASN A 173 8.02 17.69 7.08
CA ASN A 173 7.66 19.10 7.08
C ASN A 173 7.16 19.60 5.69
N SER A 174 7.68 19.03 4.60
CA SER A 174 7.15 19.32 3.26
C SER A 174 5.73 18.78 3.10
N TYR A 175 5.47 17.57 3.58
CA TYR A 175 4.15 16.95 3.55
C TYR A 175 3.12 17.70 4.40
N ILE A 176 3.49 18.14 5.61
CA ILE A 176 2.65 18.99 6.46
C ILE A 176 2.28 20.28 5.72
N ARG A 177 3.23 20.93 5.04
CA ARG A 177 2.97 22.16 4.29
C ARG A 177 1.96 21.93 3.16
N ASP A 178 2.08 20.81 2.44
CA ASP A 178 1.17 20.47 1.35
C ASP A 178 -0.24 20.11 1.87
N ALA A 179 -0.32 19.40 2.99
CA ALA A 179 -1.58 19.11 3.66
C ALA A 179 -2.25 20.39 4.20
N GLN A 180 -1.50 21.31 4.80
CA GLN A 180 -1.99 22.63 5.22
C GLN A 180 -2.54 23.42 4.03
N ASN A 181 -1.80 23.48 2.92
CA ASN A 181 -2.24 24.15 1.71
C ASN A 181 -3.56 23.57 1.17
N SER A 182 -3.76 22.25 1.29
CA SER A 182 -4.98 21.58 0.87
C SER A 182 -6.17 21.94 1.76
N VAL A 183 -5.97 21.99 3.08
CA VAL A 183 -6.99 22.44 4.04
C VAL A 183 -7.32 23.93 3.84
N ASP A 184 -6.32 24.77 3.56
CA ASP A 184 -6.51 26.20 3.33
C ASP A 184 -7.33 26.47 2.05
N GLN A 185 -7.17 25.64 1.02
CA GLN A 185 -7.94 25.73 -0.23
C GLN A 185 -9.40 25.28 -0.05
N ASN A 186 -9.64 24.25 0.77
CA ASN A 186 -10.98 23.74 1.04
C ASN A 186 -11.15 23.32 2.51
N PRO A 187 -11.53 24.25 3.41
CA PRO A 187 -11.60 23.98 4.84
C PRO A 187 -12.66 22.94 5.26
N ASP A 188 -13.71 22.77 4.44
CA ASP A 188 -14.79 21.81 4.72
C ASP A 188 -14.46 20.39 4.23
N ASP A 189 -13.39 20.23 3.45
CA ASP A 189 -12.92 18.92 2.99
C ASP A 189 -12.49 18.06 4.19
N GLY A 190 -13.16 16.93 4.37
CA GLY A 190 -12.86 15.98 5.44
C GLY A 190 -11.56 15.23 5.19
N GLU A 191 -11.23 14.96 3.93
CA GLU A 191 -10.05 14.20 3.52
C GLU A 191 -8.78 15.03 3.70
N ALA A 192 -8.80 16.30 3.27
CA ALA A 192 -7.68 17.22 3.49
C ALA A 192 -7.34 17.40 4.98
N ARG A 193 -8.37 17.47 5.84
CA ARG A 193 -8.18 17.54 7.30
C ARG A 193 -7.59 16.25 7.85
N GLN A 194 -8.00 15.10 7.33
CA GLN A 194 -7.44 13.82 7.72
C GLN A 194 -5.96 13.72 7.33
N TYR A 195 -5.58 14.12 6.11
CA TYR A 195 -4.18 14.13 5.69
C TYR A 195 -3.31 15.04 6.55
N LEU A 196 -3.84 16.19 6.98
CA LEU A 196 -3.11 17.06 7.89
C LEU A 196 -2.88 16.42 9.27
N LEU A 197 -3.88 15.71 9.80
CA LEU A 197 -3.73 14.97 11.07
C LEU A 197 -2.67 13.86 10.94
N GLU A 198 -2.74 13.07 9.88
CA GLU A 198 -1.79 11.98 9.62
C GLU A 198 -0.35 12.51 9.45
N ALA A 199 -0.19 13.64 8.77
CA ALA A 199 1.13 14.29 8.63
C ALA A 199 1.73 14.68 9.99
N TYR A 200 0.91 15.17 10.92
CA TYR A 200 1.36 15.49 12.27
C TYR A 200 1.66 14.24 13.11
N GLU A 201 0.88 13.18 12.96
CA GLU A 201 1.14 11.89 13.63
C GLU A 201 2.48 11.29 13.18
N GLN A 202 2.78 11.35 11.89
CA GLN A 202 4.07 10.90 11.34
C GLN A 202 5.24 11.69 11.93
N LYS A 203 5.10 13.03 12.05
CA LYS A 203 6.14 13.86 12.68
C LYS A 203 6.37 13.50 14.15
N ALA A 204 5.30 13.26 14.90
CA ALA A 204 5.39 12.86 16.30
C ALA A 204 6.11 11.51 16.47
N MET A 205 5.82 10.53 15.61
CA MET A 205 6.51 9.25 15.61
C MET A 205 8.01 9.40 15.32
N LEU A 206 8.38 10.26 14.37
CA LEU A 206 9.78 10.54 14.06
C LEU A 206 10.53 11.15 15.25
N TYR A 207 9.88 12.05 16.00
CA TYR A 207 10.45 12.60 17.23
C TYR A 207 10.63 11.56 18.33
N GLU A 208 9.65 10.67 18.53
CA GLU A 208 9.76 9.59 19.52
C GLU A 208 10.95 8.69 19.20
N MET A 209 11.07 8.30 17.94
CA MET A 209 12.17 7.49 17.42
C MET A 209 13.54 8.16 17.62
N ALA A 210 13.61 9.47 17.38
CA ALA A 210 14.81 10.29 17.57
C ALA A 210 15.26 10.32 19.02
N LEU A 211 14.31 10.35 19.95
CA LEU A 211 14.57 10.43 21.38
C LEU A 211 14.95 9.06 21.97
N ASP A 212 14.31 7.98 21.51
CA ASP A 212 14.57 6.62 21.95
C ASP A 212 15.87 6.05 21.35
N GLY A 213 16.39 6.65 20.27
CA GLY A 213 17.59 6.20 19.58
C GLY A 213 17.39 4.87 18.84
N SER A 214 16.15 4.45 18.69
CA SER A 214 15.73 3.21 18.06
C SER A 214 15.22 3.49 16.64
N LEU A 215 16.15 3.56 15.69
CA LEU A 215 15.85 3.29 14.27
C LEU A 215 16.43 1.91 13.91
N PRO A 216 15.78 1.15 13.01
CA PRO A 216 16.39 -0.04 12.42
C PRO A 216 17.64 0.27 11.58
#